data_AF-A0A965GFZ8-F1
#
_entry.id   AF-A0A965GFZ8-F1
#
_cell.length_a   1.000
_cell.length_b   1.000
_cell.length_c   1.000
_cell.angle_alpha   90.00
_cell.angle_beta   90.00
_cell.angle_gamma   90.00
#
_symmetry.space_group_name_H-M   'P 1'
#
loop_
_entity.id
_entity.type
_entity.pdbx_description
1 polymer ?
#
loop_
_entity_poly.entity_id
_entity_poly.type
_entity_poly.pdbx_seq_one_letter_code
_entity_poly.pdbx_strand_id
1 'polypeptide(L)' 'VRGVTKIETATEPRFQQLFVEAMAFPHKTALTPNLATVIDLPVRSESASDGSGRSGRRRRSTGGVAD' A
#
# COMPACT_ATOMS: atom_id res chain seq x y z
N VAL A 1 27.45 22.59 -7.18
CA VAL A 1 26.04 22.74 -6.74
C VAL A 1 26.02 23.58 -5.47
N ARG A 2 25.37 24.74 -5.46
CA ARG A 2 25.19 25.60 -4.26
C ARG A 2 23.68 25.81 -4.10
N GLY A 3 23.10 25.46 -2.94
CA GLY A 3 21.67 25.66 -2.63
C GLY A 3 20.77 24.41 -2.66
N VAL A 4 21.21 23.26 -2.13
CA VAL A 4 20.34 22.07 -1.99
C VAL A 4 20.04 21.81 -0.51
N THR A 5 18.76 21.81 -0.16
CA THR A 5 18.29 21.32 1.15
C THR A 5 18.12 19.82 1.08
N LYS A 6 18.91 19.09 1.88
CA LYS A 6 18.77 17.63 2.03
C LYS A 6 17.74 17.34 3.11
N ILE A 7 16.84 16.41 2.82
CA ILE A 7 15.83 15.95 3.78
C ILE A 7 16.13 14.48 4.11
N GLU A 8 16.22 14.17 5.39
CA GLU A 8 16.38 12.80 5.88
C GLU A 8 15.01 12.19 6.16
N THR A 9 14.62 11.22 5.35
CA THR A 9 13.29 10.60 5.45
C THR A 9 13.23 9.52 6.52
N ALA A 10 14.39 9.01 6.98
CA ALA A 10 14.46 7.97 8.01
C ALA A 10 13.94 8.45 9.38
N THR A 11 13.99 9.75 9.66
CA THR A 11 13.51 10.36 10.91
C THR A 11 12.07 10.86 10.84
N GLU A 12 11.47 10.91 9.64
CA GLU A 12 10.09 11.38 9.46
C GLU A 12 9.10 10.31 9.95
N PRO A 13 8.32 10.58 11.02
CA PRO A 13 7.45 9.56 11.62
C PRO A 13 6.42 8.99 10.64
N ARG A 14 5.98 9.77 9.64
CA ARG A 14 4.96 9.37 8.67
C ARG A 14 5.52 8.72 7.41
N PHE A 15 6.85 8.67 7.25
CA PHE A 15 7.45 8.24 5.98
C PHE A 15 7.02 6.85 5.57
N GLN A 16 7.04 5.88 6.50
CA GLN A 16 6.65 4.50 6.22
C GLN A 16 5.18 4.40 5.75
N GLN A 17 4.28 5.11 6.43
CA GLN A 17 2.86 5.13 6.02
C GLN A 17 2.71 5.70 4.61
N LEU A 18 3.30 6.88 4.35
CA LEU A 18 3.22 7.55 3.05
C LEU A 18 3.83 6.68 1.93
N PHE A 19 4.98 6.05 2.21
CA PHE A 19 5.65 5.17 1.28
C PHE A 19 4.79 3.94 0.95
N VAL A 20 4.23 3.27 1.95
CA VAL A 20 3.35 2.11 1.74
C VAL A 20 2.08 2.48 0.99
N GLU A 21 1.49 3.64 1.27
CA GLU A 21 0.31 4.12 0.53
C GLU A 21 0.63 4.42 -0.94
N ALA A 22 1.81 4.97 -1.22
CA ALA A 22 2.28 5.29 -2.57
C ALA A 22 2.69 4.07 -3.40
N MET A 23 2.98 2.92 -2.77
CA MET A 23 3.32 1.68 -3.49
C MET A 23 2.11 0.98 -4.15
N ALA A 24 0.89 1.29 -3.72
CA ALA A 24 -0.31 0.76 -4.38
C ALA A 24 -0.51 1.44 -5.73
N PHE A 25 -1.03 0.70 -6.72
CA PHE A 25 -1.31 1.27 -8.03
C PHE A 25 -2.79 1.63 -8.18
N PRO A 26 -3.14 2.88 -8.56
CA PRO A 26 -2.24 4.02 -8.78
C PRO A 26 -1.83 4.75 -7.49
N HIS A 27 -2.60 4.60 -6.42
CA HIS A 27 -2.25 4.98 -5.04
C HIS A 27 -3.28 4.32 -4.10
N LYS A 28 -2.93 4.06 -2.84
CA LYS A 28 -3.83 3.39 -1.89
C LYS A 28 -5.05 4.24 -1.51
N THR A 29 -4.80 5.51 -1.18
CA THR A 29 -5.80 6.46 -0.67
C THR A 29 -5.99 7.68 -1.57
N ALA A 30 -4.90 8.36 -1.96
CA ALA A 30 -4.91 9.56 -2.78
C ALA A 30 -5.68 9.40 -4.12
N LEU A 31 -6.32 10.49 -4.54
CA LEU A 31 -6.98 10.60 -5.84
C LEU A 31 -5.95 10.77 -6.95
N THR A 32 -6.29 10.28 -8.15
CA THR A 32 -5.45 10.42 -9.35
C THR A 32 -6.20 11.13 -10.47
N PRO A 33 -6.57 12.42 -10.29
CA PRO A 33 -7.45 13.14 -11.20
C PRO A 33 -6.85 13.29 -12.61
N ASN A 34 -5.53 13.49 -12.71
CA ASN A 34 -4.84 13.58 -14.00
C ASN A 34 -4.82 12.24 -14.75
N LEU A 35 -4.92 11.11 -14.05
CA LEU A 35 -5.03 9.80 -14.70
C LEU A 35 -6.45 9.56 -15.22
N ALA A 36 -7.45 10.09 -14.52
CA ALA A 36 -8.85 10.01 -14.94
C ALA A 36 -9.15 10.78 -16.24
N THR A 37 -8.28 11.71 -16.66
CA THR A 37 -8.45 12.43 -17.93
C THR A 37 -7.98 11.63 -19.14
N VAL A 38 -7.14 10.61 -18.93
CA VAL A 38 -6.55 9.81 -20.01
C VAL A 38 -7.17 8.42 -20.14
N ILE A 39 -7.75 7.89 -19.06
CA ILE A 39 -8.41 6.58 -19.03
C ILE A 39 -9.64 6.59 -18.11
N ASP A 40 -10.59 5.69 -18.36
CA ASP A 40 -11.65 5.39 -17.41
C ASP A 40 -11.10 4.59 -16.23
N LEU A 41 -11.17 5.17 -15.03
CA LEU A 41 -10.65 4.53 -13.82
C LEU A 41 -11.62 3.44 -13.32
N PRO A 42 -11.10 2.29 -12.86
CA PRO A 42 -11.93 1.29 -12.21
C PRO A 42 -12.50 1.80 -10.89
N VAL A 43 -13.64 1.24 -10.48
CA VAL A 43 -14.25 1.52 -9.17
C VAL A 43 -13.25 1.18 -8.06
N ARG A 44 -13.05 2.10 -7.13
CA ARG A 44 -12.12 1.91 -6.00
C ARG A 44 -12.70 0.89 -5.01
N SER A 45 -11.88 -0.08 -4.60
CA SER A 45 -12.24 -1.03 -3.54
C SER A 45 -11.98 -0.42 -2.16
N GLU A 46 -12.98 -0.41 -1.27
CA GLU A 46 -12.85 0.11 0.11
C GLU A 46 -12.02 -0.79 1.04
N SER A 47 -11.66 -2.02 0.62
CA SER A 47 -10.92 -3.01 1.40
C SER A 47 -9.45 -2.65 1.69
N ALA A 48 -8.99 -1.46 1.32
CA ALA A 48 -7.62 -1.02 1.57
C ALA A 48 -7.41 -0.46 3.00
N SER A 49 -8.46 -0.18 3.77
CA SER A 49 -8.31 0.50 5.07
C SER A 49 -7.93 -0.39 6.25
N ASP A 50 -8.01 -1.72 6.14
CA ASP A 50 -7.64 -2.58 7.27
C ASP A 50 -7.00 -3.90 6.81
N GLY A 51 -5.76 -4.12 7.23
CA GLY A 51 -4.92 -5.17 6.69
C GLY A 51 -3.57 -5.28 7.38
N SER A 52 -3.58 -5.22 8.71
CA SER A 52 -2.62 -5.88 9.58
C SER A 52 -2.63 -7.39 9.33
N GLY A 53 -2.22 -7.82 8.14
CA GLY A 53 -2.38 -9.18 7.67
C GLY A 53 -1.21 -9.54 6.79
N ARG A 54 -0.11 -9.97 7.42
CA ARG A 54 0.98 -10.71 6.80
C ARG A 54 0.38 -11.83 5.94
N SER A 55 0.24 -11.58 4.65
CA SER A 55 0.10 -12.64 3.65
C SER A 55 1.38 -13.45 3.70
N GLY A 56 1.30 -14.71 4.16
CA GLY A 56 2.48 -15.57 4.18
C GLY A 56 2.52 -16.71 5.17
N ARG A 57 1.40 -17.25 5.67
CA ARG A 57 1.41 -18.63 6.15
C ARG A 57 0.08 -19.30 5.86
N ARG A 58 -0.01 -19.90 4.67
CA ARG A 58 -1.01 -20.93 4.33
C ARG A 58 -0.95 -22.00 5.43
N ARG A 59 -1.82 -21.90 6.45
CA ARG A 59 -2.10 -23.03 7.34
C ARG A 59 -2.83 -24.05 6.48
N ARG A 60 -2.09 -25.04 5.98
CA ARG A 60 -2.66 -26.26 5.42
C ARG A 60 -3.37 -26.98 6.55
N SER A 61 -4.66 -26.69 6.73
CA SER A 61 -5.56 -27.52 7.53
C SER A 61 -5.90 -28.75 6.70
N THR A 62 -5.21 -29.86 6.96
CA THR A 62 -5.70 -31.18 6.61
C THR A 62 -5.86 -31.94 7.92
N GLY A 63 -7.10 -32.01 8.40
CA GLY A 63 -7.51 -32.99 9.39
C GLY A 63 -7.69 -34.38 8.76
N GLY A 64 -7.65 -35.41 9.62
CA GLY A 64 -7.74 -36.85 9.31
C GLY A 64 -6.36 -37.50 9.45
N VAL A 65 -6.09 -38.39 10.42
CA VAL A 65 -6.82 -39.63 10.73
C VAL A 65 -6.79 -39.90 12.25
N ALA A 66 -7.88 -40.44 12.77
CA ALA A 66 -8.00 -40.98 14.12
C ALA A 66 -7.43 -42.40 14.18
N ASP A 67 -6.68 -42.71 15.23
CA ASP A 67 -6.44 -44.08 15.72
C ASP A 67 -7.13 -44.20 17.09
#